data_AF-A0A0M3JHF4-F1
#
_entry.id   AF-A0A0M3JHF4-F1
#
_cell.length_a   1.000
_cell.length_b   1.000
_cell.length_c   1.000
_cell.angle_alpha   90.00
_cell.angle_beta   90.00
_cell.angle_gamma   90.00
#
_symmetry.space_group_name_H-M   'P 1'
#
loop_
_entity.id
_entity.type
_entity.pdbx_description
1 polymer ?
#
loop_
_entity_poly.entity_id
_entity_poly.type
_entity_poly.pdbx_seq_one_letter_code
_entity_poly.pdbx_strand_id
1 'polypeptide(L)' 'MDFSGNLRRIQKSLQLAHRDGARVRVGAELEIPGYGCQDHFHEMDTEHHSWEVLTEILESSKKVKN' A
#
# COMPACT_ATOMS: atom_id res chain seq x y z
N MET A 1 -6.43 -10.66 7.32
CA MET A 1 -6.25 -9.43 6.50
C MET A 1 -5.47 -9.75 5.24
N ASP A 2 -5.75 -9.14 4.09
CA ASP A 2 -5.11 -9.42 2.78
C ASP A 2 -3.97 -8.43 2.47
N PHE A 3 -2.92 -8.42 3.29
CA PHE A 3 -1.77 -7.50 3.11
C PHE A 3 -1.07 -7.68 1.76
N SER A 4 -0.81 -8.92 1.35
CA SER A 4 -0.14 -9.20 0.07
C SER A 4 -0.98 -8.78 -1.14
N GLY A 5 -2.31 -8.94 -1.08
CA GLY A 5 -3.21 -8.46 -2.12
C GLY A 5 -3.34 -6.94 -2.13
N ASN A 6 -3.41 -6.30 -0.95
CA ASN A 6 -3.42 -4.84 -0.82
C ASN A 6 -2.15 -4.23 -1.41
N LEU A 7 -0.97 -4.75 -1.04
CA LEU A 7 0.32 -4.33 -1.60
C LEU A 7 0.34 -4.42 -3.13
N ARG A 8 -0.08 -5.56 -3.70
CA ARG A 8 -0.13 -5.75 -5.16
C ARG A 8 -1.07 -4.76 -5.85
N ARG A 9 -2.23 -4.46 -5.25
CA ARG A 9 -3.18 -3.46 -5.79
C ARG A 9 -2.59 -2.05 -5.75
N ILE A 10 -1.94 -1.67 -4.64
CA ILE A 10 -1.27 -0.38 -4.48
C ILE A 10 -0.17 -0.23 -5.52
N GLN A 11 0.78 -1.18 -5.61
CA GLN A 11 1.87 -1.17 -6.58
C GLN A 11 1.37 -1.07 -8.03
N LYS A 12 0.33 -1.85 -8.39
CA LYS A 12 -0.27 -1.79 -9.73
C LYS A 12 -0.84 -0.39 -10.01
N SER A 13 -1.56 0.20 -9.07
CA SER A 13 -2.13 1.54 -9.27
C SER A 13 -1.06 2.64 -9.35
N LEU A 14 0.03 2.52 -8.58
CA LEU A 14 1.19 3.42 -8.67
C LEU A 14 1.88 3.33 -10.03
N GLN A 15 2.10 2.11 -10.53
CA GLN A 15 2.68 1.87 -11.86
C GLN A 15 1.84 2.47 -12.98
N LEU A 16 0.52 2.29 -12.92
CA LEU A 16 -0.41 2.88 -13.90
C LEU A 16 -0.37 4.41 -13.83
N ALA A 17 -0.47 5.00 -12.63
CA ALA A 17 -0.42 6.45 -12.46
C ALA A 17 0.90 7.04 -12.97
N HIS A 18 2.04 6.41 -12.66
CA HIS A 18 3.35 6.84 -13.14
C HIS A 18 3.46 6.75 -14.66
N ARG A 19 3.04 5.63 -15.27
CA ARG A 19 3.00 5.45 -16.73
C ARG A 19 2.17 6.53 -17.41
N ASP A 20 1.06 6.93 -16.79
CA ASP A 20 0.16 7.94 -17.31
C ASP A 20 0.64 9.38 -16.99
N GLY A 21 1.86 9.53 -16.46
CA GLY A 21 2.51 10.82 -16.21
C GLY A 21 2.07 11.54 -14.93
N ALA A 22 1.27 10.90 -14.07
CA ALA A 22 0.80 11.50 -12.83
C ALA A 22 1.97 11.83 -11.89
N ARG A 23 1.89 13.00 -11.24
CA ARG A 23 2.85 13.42 -10.21
C ARG A 23 2.44 13.04 -8.79
N VAL A 24 1.15 12.72 -8.60
CA VAL A 24 0.57 12.33 -7.31
C VAL A 24 -0.43 11.21 -7.57
N ARG A 25 -0.39 10.17 -6.74
CA ARG A 25 -1.40 9.12 -6.65
C ARG A 25 -1.94 9.12 -5.24
N VAL A 26 -3.27 9.25 -5.11
CA VAL A 26 -3.96 9.18 -3.82
C VAL A 26 -4.63 7.81 -3.70
N GLY A 27 -4.43 7.17 -2.56
CA GLY A 27 -5.03 5.87 -2.23
C GLY A 27 -6.37 5.98 -1.53
N ALA A 28 -7.02 4.83 -1.30
CA ALA A 28 -8.19 4.79 -0.44
C ALA A 28 -7.79 4.88 1.04
N GLU A 29 -8.73 5.26 1.90
CA GLU A 29 -8.53 5.25 3.35
C GLU A 29 -8.13 3.84 3.82
N LEU A 30 -7.10 3.77 4.67
CA LEU A 30 -6.59 2.52 5.26
C LEU A 30 -6.34 1.42 4.22
N GLU A 31 -5.91 1.75 3.00
CA GLU A 31 -5.75 0.78 1.91
C GLU A 31 -4.69 -0.31 2.15
N ILE A 32 -3.76 -0.10 3.09
CA ILE A 32 -2.73 -1.09 3.47
C ILE A 32 -3.33 -2.24 4.29
N PRO A 33 -3.93 -2.01 5.48
CA PRO A 33 -4.60 -3.07 6.24
C PRO A 33 -5.97 -3.43 5.65
N GLY A 34 -6.66 -2.45 5.05
CA GLY A 34 -8.05 -2.50 4.65
C GLY A 34 -8.95 -1.78 5.65
N TYR A 35 -9.87 -0.95 5.17
CA TYR A 35 -10.81 -0.20 6.02
C TYR A 35 -11.68 -1.12 6.91
N GLY A 36 -12.09 -2.28 6.36
CA GLY A 36 -12.99 -3.21 7.03
C GLY A 36 -12.34 -4.14 8.06
N CYS A 37 -11.19 -3.79 8.65
CA CYS A 37 -10.52 -4.65 9.63
C CYS A 37 -11.22 -4.74 10.99
N GLN A 38 -12.09 -3.78 11.34
CA GLN A 38 -12.88 -3.80 12.59
C GLN A 38 -12.01 -4.12 13.81
N ASP A 39 -12.34 -5.13 14.61
CA ASP A 39 -11.64 -5.48 15.85
C ASP A 39 -10.17 -5.86 15.64
N HIS A 40 -9.78 -6.25 14.41
CA HIS A 40 -8.37 -6.50 14.09
C HIS A 40 -7.50 -5.25 14.26
N PHE A 41 -8.06 -4.03 14.26
CA PHE A 41 -7.29 -2.83 14.59
C PHE A 41 -6.75 -2.81 16.03
N HIS A 42 -7.27 -3.67 16.92
CA HIS A 42 -6.74 -3.85 18.28
C HIS A 42 -5.61 -4.90 18.36
N GLU A 43 -5.31 -5.59 17.26
CA GLU A 43 -4.22 -6.55 17.16
C GLU A 43 -2.94 -5.82 16.71
N MET A 44 -1.87 -5.98 17.48
CA MET A 44 -0.55 -5.41 17.12
C MET A 44 -0.07 -5.87 15.74
N ASP A 45 -0.44 -7.08 15.32
CA ASP A 45 -0.07 -7.64 14.02
C ASP A 45 -0.60 -6.80 12.85
N THR A 46 -1.78 -6.16 13.00
CA THR A 46 -2.35 -5.27 11.99
C THR A 46 -1.44 -4.08 11.71
N GLU A 47 -0.92 -3.46 12.77
CA GLU A 47 0.02 -2.35 12.66
C GLU A 47 1.36 -2.85 12.11
N HIS A 48 1.90 -3.94 12.67
CA HIS A 48 3.19 -4.49 12.28
C HIS A 48 3.26 -4.81 10.78
N HIS A 49 2.29 -5.57 10.27
CA HIS A 49 2.22 -5.91 8.85
C HIS A 49 1.92 -4.70 7.96
N SER A 50 1.24 -3.67 8.48
CA SER A 50 1.07 -2.41 7.75
C SER A 50 2.41 -1.70 7.52
N TRP A 51 3.31 -1.72 8.51
CA TRP A 51 4.66 -1.15 8.38
C TRP A 51 5.55 -1.95 7.42
N GLU A 52 5.44 -3.28 7.41
CA GLU A 52 6.14 -4.12 6.43
C GLU A 52 5.69 -3.80 4.99
N VAL A 53 4.38 -3.70 4.76
CA VAL A 53 3.84 -3.31 3.44
C VAL A 53 4.29 -1.90 3.04
N LEU A 54 4.29 -0.94 3.97
CA LEU A 54 4.79 0.41 3.69
C LEU A 54 6.27 0.38 3.27
N THR A 55 7.08 -0.42 3.94
CA THR A 55 8.51 -0.60 3.61
C THR A 55 8.67 -1.12 2.17
N GLU A 56 7.90 -2.13 1.78
CA GLU A 56 7.92 -2.67 0.41
C GLU A 56 7.49 -1.63 -0.65
N ILE A 57 6.51 -0.78 -0.34
CA ILE A 57 6.09 0.33 -1.21
C ILE A 57 7.25 1.33 -1.39
N LEU A 58 7.93 1.71 -0.31
CA LEU A 58 9.07 2.64 -0.33
C LEU A 58 10.27 2.07 -1.08
N GLU A 59 10.59 0.79 -0.90
CA GLU A 59 11.68 0.15 -1.65
C GLU A 59 11.34 0.03 -3.15
N SER A 60 10.06 -0.18 -3.46
CA SER A 60 9.58 -0.18 -4.85
C SER A 60 9.69 1.20 -5.49
N SER A 61 9.39 2.28 -4.76
CA SER A 61 9.42 3.64 -5.31
C SER A 61 10.84 4.09 -5.69
N LYS A 62 11.88 3.63 -4.97
CA LYS A 62 13.29 3.92 -5.29
C LYS A 62 13.73 3.37 -6.66
N LYS A 63 13.02 2.36 -7.19
CA LYS A 63 13.36 1.70 -8.47
C LYS A 63 12.76 2.43 -9.68
N VAL A 64 11.78 3.31 -9.45
CA VAL A 64 11.14 4.08 -10.52
C VAL A 64 12.04 5.27 -10.87
N LYS A 65 12.65 5.24 -12.05
CA LYS A 65 13.47 6.35 -12.57
C LYS A 65 12.56 7.40 -13.22
N ASN A 66 12.84 8.67 -12.97
CA ASN A 66 12.22 9.80 -13.68
C ASN A 66 12.64 9.84 -15.16
#